data_AF-A0A1Y5Q6H4-F1
#
_entry.id   AF-A0A1Y5Q6H4-F1
#
_cell.length_a   1.000
_cell.length_b   1.000
_cell.length_c   1.000
_cell.angle_alpha   90.00
_cell.angle_beta   90.00
_cell.angle_gamma   90.00
#
_symmetry.space_group_name_H-M   'P 1'
#
loop_
_entity.id
_entity.type
_entity.pdbx_description
1 polymer ?
#
loop_
_entity_poly.entity_id
_entity_poly.type
_entity_poly.pdbx_seq_one_letter_code
_entity_poly.pdbx_strand_id
1 'polypeptide(L)'
;MQATEQQVQVAAKLYEMRDRARRLLGEKYKPHMAELGRILKDTARQAGKSEIAVAMEVVKKRNLIGMDLMMVMAAAVELTEPSP
;
A
#
# COMPACT_ATOMS: atom_id res chain seq x y z
N MET A 1 2.76 16.85 -18.17
CA MET A 1 3.97 16.05 -17.95
C MET A 1 3.65 14.61 -18.34
N GLN A 2 4.42 13.98 -19.23
CA GLN A 2 4.26 12.55 -19.51
C GLN A 2 5.00 11.75 -18.43
N ALA A 3 4.35 10.72 -17.89
CA ALA A 3 4.99 9.82 -16.93
C ALA A 3 6.09 9.02 -17.65
N THR A 4 7.21 8.77 -16.96
CA THR A 4 8.27 7.91 -17.50
C THR A 4 7.80 6.46 -17.54
N GLU A 5 8.38 5.64 -18.43
CA GLU A 5 8.09 4.21 -18.50
C GLU A 5 8.24 3.52 -17.12
N GLN A 6 9.28 3.91 -16.38
CA GLN A 6 9.53 3.41 -15.04
C GLN A 6 8.37 3.74 -14.07
N GLN A 7 7.81 4.95 -14.13
CA GLN A 7 6.66 5.32 -13.30
C GLN A 7 5.41 4.50 -13.64
N VAL A 8 5.17 4.24 -14.92
CA VAL A 8 4.07 3.40 -15.39
C VAL A 8 4.21 1.96 -14.89
N GLN A 9 5.41 1.37 -15.02
CA GLN A 9 5.67 0.01 -14.56
C GLN A 9 5.53 -0.14 -13.04
N VAL A 10 5.98 0.87 -12.28
CA VAL A 10 5.83 0.87 -10.81
C VAL A 10 4.36 0.95 -10.43
N ALA A 11 3.59 1.87 -11.03
CA ALA A 11 2.16 1.98 -10.77
C ALA A 11 1.42 0.66 -11.06
N ALA A 12 1.73 0.00 -12.18
CA ALA A 12 1.16 -1.30 -12.53
C ALA A 12 1.42 -2.38 -11.46
N LYS A 13 2.65 -2.45 -10.93
CA LYS A 13 3.01 -3.39 -9.86
C LYS A 13 2.26 -3.11 -8.56
N LEU A 14 2.03 -1.83 -8.23
CA LEU A 14 1.27 -1.44 -7.05
C LEU A 14 -0.20 -1.88 -7.14
N TYR A 15 -0.82 -1.70 -8.31
CA TYR A 15 -2.17 -2.21 -8.56
C TYR A 15 -2.24 -3.73 -8.50
N GLU A 16 -1.24 -4.42 -9.07
CA GLU A 16 -1.16 -5.87 -9.00
C GLU A 16 -1.08 -6.38 -7.54
N MET A 17 -0.30 -5.71 -6.68
CA MET A 17 -0.24 -6.02 -5.26
C MET A 17 -1.59 -5.86 -4.57
N ARG A 18 -2.30 -4.76 -4.85
CA ARG A 18 -3.66 -4.52 -4.34
C ARG A 18 -4.63 -5.63 -4.75
N ASP A 19 -4.62 -6.01 -6.02
CA ASP A 19 -5.52 -7.03 -6.56
C ASP A 19 -5.20 -8.43 -6.04
N ARG A 20 -3.92 -8.72 -5.76
CA ARG A 20 -3.51 -9.95 -5.06
C ARG A 20 -3.95 -9.94 -3.61
N ALA A 21 -3.79 -8.84 -2.88
CA ALA A 21 -4.28 -8.70 -1.51
C ALA A 21 -5.80 -8.90 -1.45
N ARG A 22 -6.55 -8.33 -2.40
CA ARG A 22 -8.00 -8.56 -2.51
C ARG A 22 -8.35 -10.02 -2.74
N ARG A 23 -7.69 -10.68 -3.70
CA ARG A 23 -7.94 -12.11 -3.98
C ARG A 23 -7.64 -13.00 -2.79
N LEU A 24 -6.59 -12.68 -2.04
CA LEU A 24 -6.18 -13.46 -0.87
C LEU A 24 -7.14 -13.29 0.31
N LEU A 25 -7.59 -12.06 0.58
CA LEU A 25 -8.40 -11.74 1.76
C LEU A 25 -9.91 -11.92 1.52
N GLY A 26 -10.36 -11.88 0.26
CA GLY A 26 -11.78 -11.95 -0.10
C GLY A 26 -12.60 -10.89 0.64
N GLU A 27 -13.67 -11.32 1.31
CA GLU A 27 -14.55 -10.44 2.10
C GLU A 27 -13.84 -9.68 3.23
N LYS A 28 -12.70 -10.21 3.72
CA LYS A 28 -11.92 -9.54 4.77
C LYS A 28 -11.06 -8.38 4.23
N TYR A 29 -11.03 -8.19 2.91
CA TYR A 29 -10.20 -7.16 2.28
C TYR A 29 -10.49 -5.75 2.82
N LYS A 30 -11.75 -5.28 2.70
CA LYS A 30 -12.12 -3.92 3.11
C LYS A 30 -11.84 -3.65 4.60
N PRO A 31 -12.25 -4.50 5.56
CA PRO A 31 -11.93 -4.25 6.96
C PRO A 31 -10.43 -4.29 7.25
N HIS A 32 -9.67 -5.19 6.62
CA HIS A 32 -8.22 -5.27 6.82
C HIS A 32 -7.47 -4.05 6.25
N MET A 33 -7.85 -3.58 5.05
CA MET A 33 -7.28 -2.36 4.47
C MET A 33 -7.67 -1.11 5.27
N ALA A 34 -8.86 -1.07 5.86
CA ALA A 34 -9.27 0.04 6.72
C ALA A 34 -8.43 0.12 7.99
N GLU A 35 -8.14 -1.03 8.61
CA GLU A 35 -7.28 -1.11 9.80
C GLU A 35 -5.85 -0.70 9.48
N LEU A 36 -5.22 -1.32 8.48
CA LEU A 36 -3.85 -0.99 8.07
C LEU A 36 -3.75 0.46 7.56
N GLY A 37 -4.76 0.92 6.82
CA GLY A 37 -4.83 2.28 6.32
C GLY A 37 -4.90 3.30 7.45
N ARG A 38 -5.63 3.01 8.54
CA ARG A 38 -5.63 3.86 9.73
C ARG A 38 -4.26 3.93 10.38
N ILE A 39 -3.59 2.79 10.56
CA ILE A 39 -2.23 2.73 11.14
C ILE A 39 -1.24 3.53 10.28
N LEU A 40 -1.31 3.39 8.95
CA LEU A 40 -0.46 4.14 8.03
C LEU A 40 -0.72 5.65 8.11
N LYS A 41 -1.99 6.08 8.14
CA LYS A 41 -2.36 7.50 8.29
C LYS A 41 -1.86 8.09 9.60
N ASP A 42 -2.06 7.39 10.70
CA ASP A 42 -1.63 7.86 12.02
C ASP A 42 -0.10 7.95 12.09
N THR A 43 0.61 6.96 11.52
CA THR A 43 2.08 6.96 11.43
C THR A 43 2.60 8.09 10.54
N ALA A 44 1.96 8.30 9.37
CA ALA A 44 2.29 9.38 8.45
C ALA A 44 2.13 10.76 9.09
N ARG A 45 1.02 10.96 9.81
CA ARG A 45 0.76 12.17 10.58
C ARG A 45 1.82 12.40 11.67
N GLN A 46 2.17 11.37 12.44
CA GLN A 46 3.20 11.47 13.48
C GLN A 46 4.59 11.75 12.90
N ALA A 47 4.91 11.17 11.75
CA ALA A 47 6.19 11.34 11.08
C ALA A 47 6.30 12.62 10.22
N GLY A 48 5.19 13.33 9.99
CA GLY A 48 5.14 14.49 9.08
C GLY A 48 5.42 14.12 7.61
N LYS A 49 5.04 12.92 7.19
CA LYS A 49 5.28 12.37 5.84
C LYS A 49 3.97 11.96 5.18
N SER A 50 3.99 11.68 3.87
CA SER A 50 2.86 11.04 3.19
C SER A 50 2.78 9.55 3.53
N GLU A 51 1.58 8.98 3.39
CA GLU A 51 1.29 7.58 3.68
C GLU A 51 2.11 6.63 2.78
N ILE A 52 2.28 6.98 1.51
CA ILE A 52 3.13 6.23 0.57
C ILE A 52 4.61 6.30 0.99
N ALA A 53 5.09 7.46 1.45
CA ALA A 53 6.48 7.58 1.90
C ALA A 53 6.74 6.72 3.14
N VAL A 54 5.80 6.71 4.10
CA VAL A 54 5.86 5.83 5.28
C VAL A 54 5.79 4.36 4.88
N ALA A 55 4.87 3.98 4.00
CA ALA A 55 4.77 2.61 3.51
C ALA A 55 6.10 2.15 2.88
N MET A 56 6.73 2.99 2.06
CA MET A 56 8.05 2.70 1.47
C MET A 56 9.15 2.52 2.51
N GLU A 57 9.15 3.30 3.59
CA GLU A 57 10.11 3.15 4.68
C GLU A 57 9.87 1.87 5.48
N VAL A 58 8.60 1.53 5.71
CA VAL A 58 8.17 0.32 6.42
C VAL A 58 8.62 -0.92 5.65
N VAL A 59 8.34 -1.02 4.35
CA VAL A 59 8.72 -2.20 3.54
C VAL A 59 10.22 -2.35 3.32
N LYS A 60 11.01 -1.29 3.50
CA LYS A 60 12.48 -1.35 3.47
C LYS A 60 13.09 -1.94 4.75
N LYS A 61 12.30 -2.09 5.83
CA LYS A 61 12.79 -2.73 7.05
C LYS A 61 13.00 -4.21 6.79
N ARG A 62 14.18 -4.73 7.18
CA ARG A 62 14.67 -6.09 6.86
C ARG A 62 13.74 -7.24 7.25
N ASN A 63 12.74 -7.01 8.10
CA ASN A 63 11.84 -8.03 8.61
C ASN A 63 10.49 -8.08 7.87
N LEU A 64 10.22 -7.15 6.94
CA LEU A 64 9.01 -7.12 6.15
C LEU A 64 9.25 -7.78 4.79
N ILE A 65 8.76 -9.01 4.63
CA ILE A 65 8.93 -9.81 3.42
C ILE A 65 7.59 -10.39 2.97
N GLY A 66 7.50 -10.73 1.68
CA GLY A 66 6.38 -11.48 1.12
C GLY A 66 5.02 -10.81 1.36
N MET A 67 4.19 -11.46 2.17
CA MET A 67 2.79 -11.09 2.38
C MET A 67 2.64 -9.75 3.12
N ASP A 68 3.41 -9.51 4.17
CA ASP A 68 3.29 -8.27 4.96
C ASP A 68 3.67 -7.04 4.14
N LEU A 69 4.70 -7.16 3.30
CA LEU A 69 5.06 -6.13 2.32
C LEU A 69 3.89 -5.84 1.38
N MET A 70 3.31 -6.89 0.80
CA MET A 70 2.17 -6.77 -0.11
C MET A 70 0.98 -6.08 0.58
N MET A 71 0.66 -6.44 1.82
CA MET A 71 -0.45 -5.84 2.57
C MET A 71 -0.21 -4.36 2.88
N VAL A 72 1.00 -3.98 3.29
CA VAL A 72 1.36 -2.58 3.56
C VAL A 72 1.27 -1.73 2.28
N MET A 73 1.79 -2.23 1.16
CA MET A 73 1.72 -1.52 -0.12
C MET A 73 0.28 -1.45 -0.64
N ALA A 74 -0.49 -2.55 -0.54
CA ALA A 74 -1.90 -2.56 -0.92
C ALA A 74 -2.71 -1.54 -0.11
N ALA A 75 -2.48 -1.45 1.20
CA ALA A 75 -3.14 -0.47 2.05
C ALA A 75 -2.78 0.97 1.66
N ALA A 76 -1.52 1.25 1.34
CA ALA A 76 -1.10 2.57 0.87
C ALA A 76 -1.76 2.96 -0.46
N VAL A 77 -1.90 2.01 -1.39
CA VAL A 77 -2.63 2.21 -2.65
C VAL A 77 -4.11 2.42 -2.39
N GLU A 78 -4.74 1.60 -1.54
CA GLU A 78 -6.18 1.72 -1.22
C GLU A 78 -6.51 3.05 -0.53
N LEU A 79 -5.59 3.60 0.26
CA LEU A 79 -5.75 4.93 0.86
C LEU A 79 -5.70 6.06 -0.18
N THR A 80 -4.86 5.91 -1.20
CA THR A 80 -4.62 6.92 -2.23
C THR A 80 -5.71 6.85 -3.30
N GLU A 81 -6.04 5.63 -3.72
CA GLU A 81 -7.03 5.31 -4.75
C GLU A 81 -7.92 4.16 -4.24
N PRO A 82 -8.96 4.50 -3.46
CA PRO A 82 -9.91 3.53 -2.94
C PRO A 82 -10.54 2.73 -4.05
N SER A 83 -10.66 1.43 -3.82
CA SER A 83 -11.36 0.57 -4.74
C SER A 83 -12.89 0.71 -4.61
N PRO A 84 -13.64 0.47 -5.70
CA PRO A 84 -15.09 0.43 -5.67
C PRO A 84 -15.66 -0.48 -4.56
#